data_AF-A0A1H1IL76-F1
#
_entry.id   AF-A0A1H1IL76-F1
#
_cell.length_a   1.000
_cell.length_b   1.000
_cell.length_c   1.000
_cell.angle_alpha   90.00
_cell.angle_beta   90.00
_cell.angle_gamma   90.00
#
_symmetry.space_group_name_H-M   'P 1'
#
loop_
_entity.id
_entity.type
_entity.pdbx_description
1 polymer ?
#
loop_
_entity_poly.entity_id
_entity_poly.type
_entity_poly.pdbx_seq_one_letter_code
_entity_poly.pdbx_strand_id
1 'polypeptide(L)' 'MFTTKLKRMHDLDLPAYFEFSGMPCRGRIVAVINEDVLVEIEQNYKIVFLAKHITSIEFIKPTTILG' A
#
# COMPACT_ATOMS: atom_id res chain seq x y z
N MET A 1 -13.52 -8.33 -3.27
CA MET A 1 -12.34 -8.75 -4.07
C MET A 1 -11.10 -8.05 -3.51
N PHE A 2 -9.89 -8.60 -3.64
CA PHE A 2 -8.66 -7.98 -3.10
C PHE A 2 -8.44 -6.55 -3.65
N THR A 3 -8.74 -6.34 -4.93
CA THR A 3 -8.79 -5.03 -5.60
C THR A 3 -9.77 -4.04 -4.95
N THR A 4 -10.94 -4.49 -4.50
CA THR A 4 -11.91 -3.64 -3.77
C THR A 4 -11.33 -3.11 -2.46
N LYS A 5 -10.54 -3.94 -1.76
CA LYS A 5 -9.89 -3.53 -0.51
C LYS A 5 -8.82 -2.47 -0.77
N LEU A 6 -8.00 -2.67 -1.81
CA LEU A 6 -6.99 -1.70 -2.23
C LEU A 6 -7.61 -0.35 -2.61
N LYS A 7 -8.70 -0.37 -3.40
CA LYS A 7 -9.45 0.84 -3.75
C LYS A 7 -10.00 1.55 -2.52
N ARG A 8 -10.62 0.80 -1.59
CA ARG A 8 -11.11 1.38 -0.34
C ARG A 8 -10.00 1.99 0.52
N MET A 9 -8.80 1.40 0.55
CA MET A 9 -7.66 1.97 1.27
C MET A 9 -7.16 3.26 0.61
N HIS A 10 -7.17 3.32 -0.72
CA HIS A 10 -6.88 4.55 -1.47
C HIS A 10 -7.94 5.64 -1.19
N ASP A 11 -9.23 5.31 -1.33
CA ASP A 11 -10.34 6.25 -1.17
C ASP A 11 -10.40 6.86 0.24
N LEU A 12 -9.97 6.10 1.25
CA LEU A 12 -9.96 6.50 2.66
C LEU A 12 -8.59 7.00 3.16
N ASP A 13 -7.59 7.12 2.27
CA ASP A 13 -6.19 7.47 2.59
C ASP A 13 -5.62 6.67 3.77
N LEU A 14 -5.91 5.36 3.81
CA LEU A 14 -5.53 4.49 4.93
C LEU A 14 -4.04 4.13 4.84
N PRO A 15 -3.24 4.41 5.89
CA PRO A 15 -1.85 4.01 5.93
C PRO A 15 -1.71 2.50 6.12
N ALA A 16 -0.68 1.91 5.50
CA ALA A 16 -0.33 0.50 5.64
C ALA A 16 1.19 0.29 5.62
N TYR A 17 1.61 -0.93 5.98
CA TYR A 17 3.01 -1.35 5.85
C TYR A 17 3.19 -2.18 4.59
N PHE A 18 4.15 -1.78 3.77
CA PHE A 18 4.53 -2.42 2.51
C PHE A 18 5.95 -2.94 2.59
N GLU A 19 6.22 -4.08 1.98
CA GLU A 19 7.58 -4.61 1.85
C GLU A 19 8.36 -3.83 0.78
N PHE A 20 9.48 -3.24 1.20
CA PHE A 20 10.45 -2.59 0.32
C PHE A 20 11.87 -2.89 0.78
N SER A 21 12.68 -3.46 -0.10
CA SER A 21 14.07 -3.87 0.18
C SER A 21 14.18 -4.80 1.40
N GLY A 22 13.23 -5.72 1.59
CA GLY A 22 13.21 -6.65 2.72
C GLY A 22 12.83 -6.02 4.06
N MET A 23 12.35 -4.77 4.07
CA MET A 23 11.91 -4.07 5.28
C MET A 23 10.45 -3.62 5.17
N PRO A 24 9.68 -3.64 6.28
CA PRO A 24 8.37 -3.00 6.33
C PRO A 24 8.51 -1.47 6.33
N CYS A 25 8.06 -0.83 5.26
CA CYS A 25 7.97 0.63 5.18
C CYS A 25 6.52 1.07 5.33
N ARG A 26 6.30 2.14 6.10
CA ARG A 26 4.98 2.78 6.19
C ARG A 26 4.71 3.51 4.88
N GLY A 27 3.50 3.38 4.36
CA GLY A 27 3.08 4.04 3.15
C GLY A 27 1.57 4.10 2.99
N ARG A 28 1.12 4.50 1.81
CA ARG A 28 -0.28 4.59 1.42
C ARG A 28 -0.45 4.30 -0.07
N ILE A 29 -1.67 3.93 -0.46
CA ILE A 29 -2.00 3.69 -1.86
C ILE A 29 -2.38 5.01 -2.52
N VAL A 30 -1.60 5.41 -3.52
CA VAL A 30 -1.80 6.65 -4.30
C VAL A 30 -2.74 6.42 -5.47
N ALA A 31 -2.72 5.23 -6.06
CA ALA A 31 -3.62 4.87 -7.15
C ALA A 31 -3.77 3.35 -7.27
N VAL A 32 -4.93 2.92 -7.77
CA VAL A 32 -5.17 1.54 -8.22
C VAL A 32 -5.57 1.63 -9.69
N ILE A 33 -4.69 1.22 -10.59
CA ILE A 33 -4.85 1.36 -12.04
C ILE A 33 -4.81 -0.03 -12.65
N ASN A 34 -5.94 -0.51 -13.16
CA ASN A 34 -6.07 -1.87 -13.71
C ASN A 34 -5.57 -2.94 -12.71
N GLU A 35 -4.44 -3.58 -13.03
CA GLU A 35 -3.79 -4.62 -12.25
C GLU A 35 -2.56 -4.12 -11.46
N ASP A 36 -2.30 -2.81 -11.49
CA ASP A 36 -1.19 -2.18 -10.78
C ASP A 36 -1.68 -1.28 -9.64
N VAL A 37 -0.84 -1.18 -8.62
CA VAL A 37 -1.02 -0.32 -7.46
C VAL A 37 0.19 0.59 -7.36
N LEU A 38 -0.05 1.90 -7.30
CA LEU A 38 0.96 2.88 -6.97
C LEU A 38 0.94 3.12 -5.46
N VAL A 39 2.07 2.88 -4.81
CA VAL A 39 2.24 3.07 -3.37
C VAL A 39 3.27 4.15 -3.12
N GLU A 40 2.96 5.07 -2.23
CA GLU A 40 3.90 6.03 -1.67
C GLU A 40 4.41 5.47 -0.33
N ILE A 41 5.72 5.35 -0.16
CA ILE A 41 6.34 4.93 1.10
C ILE A 41 7.31 6.00 1.61
N GLU A 42 7.42 6.10 2.93
CA GLU A 42 8.43 6.92 3.60
C GLU A 42 9.62 6.05 4.01
N GLN A 43 10.81 6.38 3.51
CA GLN A 43 12.05 5.68 3.86
C GLN A 43 13.18 6.69 4.04
N ASN A 44 13.88 6.64 5.18
CA ASN A 44 15.03 7.51 5.49
C ASN A 44 14.72 9.01 5.27
N TYR A 45 13.54 9.47 5.70
CA TYR A 45 13.05 10.85 5.52
C TYR A 45 12.86 11.27 4.05
N LYS A 46 12.71 10.31 3.14
CA LYS A 46 12.40 10.54 1.72
C LYS A 46 11.13 9.81 1.34
N ILE A 47 10.41 10.39 0.37
CA ILE A 47 9.25 9.76 -0.25
C ILE A 47 9.71 8.96 -1.48
N VAL A 48 9.27 7.71 -1.58
CA VAL A 48 9.52 6.82 -2.71
C VAL A 48 8.19 6.30 -3.24
N PHE A 49 8.04 6.30 -4.57
CA PHE A 49 6.87 5.75 -5.24
C PHE A 49 7.19 4.38 -5.83
N LEU A 50 6.33 3.40 -5.55
CA LEU A 50 6.48 2.02 -6.00
C LEU A 50 5.23 1.63 -6.79
N ALA A 51 5.44 1.29 -8.06
CA ALA A 51 4.43 0.57 -8.83
C ALA A 51 4.61 -0.93 -8.57
N LYS A 52 3.55 -1.60 -8.12
CA LYS A 52 3.53 -3.04 -7.88
C LYS A 52 2.26 -3.63 -8.48
N HIS A 53 2.39 -4.79 -9.11
CA HIS A 53 1.23 -5.58 -9.52
C HIS A 53 0.39 -5.96 -8.29
N ILE A 54 -0.95 -6.03 -8.41
CA ILE A 54 -1.84 -6.23 -7.25
C ILE A 54 -1.49 -7.50 -6.49
N THR A 55 -1.10 -8.58 -7.18
CA THR A 55 -0.82 -9.87 -6.55
C THR A 55 0.50 -9.88 -5.79
N SER A 56 1.34 -8.87 -6.01
CA SER A 56 2.62 -8.67 -5.31
C SER A 56 2.50 -7.75 -4.10
N ILE A 57 1.29 -7.26 -3.78
CA ILE A 57 1.04 -6.49 -2.56
C ILE A 57 0.85 -7.45 -1.39
N GLU A 58 1.90 -7.62 -0.60
CA GLU A 58 1.83 -8.31 0.68
C GLU A 58 1.70 -7.27 1.81
N PHE A 59 0.58 -7.31 2.53
CA PHE A 59 0.35 -6.47 3.71
C PHE A 59 1.01 -7.11 4.93
N ILE A 60 2.00 -6.45 5.51
CA ILE A 60 2.75 -6.99 6.67
C ILE A 60 1.91 -6.94 7.95
N LYS A 61 0.92 -6.04 8.05
CA LYS A 61 -0.09 -6.07 9.11
C LYS A 61 -1.46 -5.66 8.55
N PRO A 62 -2.54 -6.36 8.93
CA PRO A 62 -3.86 -5.76 8.83
C PRO A 62 -3.88 -4.59 9.83
N THR A 63 -4.10 -3.37 9.35
CA THR A 63 -4.71 -2.36 10.22
C THR A 63 -6.08 -2.90 10.59
N THR A 64 -6.16 -3.53 11.75
CA THR A 64 -7.43 -3.89 12.38
C THR A 64 -8.20 -2.58 12.55
N ILE A 65 -9.09 -2.27 11.62
CA ILE A 65 -10.15 -1.31 11.87
C ILE A 65 -11.11 -2.07 12.80
N LEU A 66 -10.86 -1.94 14.10
CA LEU A 66 -11.91 -2.12 15.10
C LEU A 66 -12.82 -0.90 14.95
N GLY A 67 -13.98 -1.12 14.33
CA GLY A 67 -14.99 -0.12 14.04
C GLY A 67 -16.10 -0.73 13.20
#